data_AF-A0A8T5VZY7-F1
#
_entry.id   AF-A0A8T5VZY7-F1
#
_cell.length_a   1.000
_cell.length_b   1.000
_cell.length_c   1.000
_cell.angle_alpha   90.00
_cell.angle_beta   90.00
_cell.angle_gamma   90.00
#
_symmetry.space_group_name_H-M   'P 1'
#
loop_
_entity.id
_entity.type
_entity.pdbx_description
1 polymer ?
#
loop_
_entity_poly.entity_id
_entity_poly.type
_entity_poly.pdbx_seq_one_letter_code
_entity_poly.pdbx_strand_id
1 'polypeptide(L)'
;MQVFLPPEIGFCFGVKRALNLVIDELKREEKIYSLGELIHNPQVIEDLKRKGVVFVSSLSQVKKGTVIIRSHGVDPSLIRKAREKGLKVIDATCPYVAKVQRIAKFLSQKSY
;
A
#
# COMPACT_ATOMS: atom_id res chain seq x y z
N MET A 1 -11.01 -16.37 35.33
CA MET A 1 -10.02 -15.54 34.61
C MET A 1 -10.76 -14.36 34.00
N GLN A 2 -10.40 -13.13 34.36
CA GLN A 2 -10.97 -11.92 33.77
C GLN A 2 -10.07 -11.44 32.63
N VAL A 3 -10.68 -11.05 31.50
CA VAL A 3 -10.00 -10.50 30.32
C VAL A 3 -10.40 -9.04 30.19
N PHE A 4 -9.42 -8.15 30.11
CA PHE A 4 -9.63 -6.71 29.93
C PHE A 4 -9.25 -6.33 28.50
N LEU A 5 -10.15 -5.61 27.83
CA LEU A 5 -9.92 -5.09 26.48
C LEU A 5 -9.71 -3.57 26.56
N PRO A 6 -8.63 -3.03 25.95
CA PRO A 6 -8.44 -1.60 25.89
C PRO A 6 -9.48 -0.95 24.96
N PRO A 7 -9.82 0.34 25.18
CA PRO A 7 -10.78 1.05 24.33
C PRO A 7 -10.25 1.26 22.90
N GLU A 8 -8.94 1.33 22.73
CA GLU A 8 -8.28 1.43 21.42
C GLU A 8 -7.54 0.13 21.09
N ILE A 9 -8.14 -0.68 20.22
CA ILE A 9 -7.55 -1.92 19.73
C ILE A 9 -7.88 -2.13 18.24
N GLY A 10 -6.95 -2.74 17.50
CA GLY A 10 -7.14 -3.11 16.10
C GLY A 10 -6.56 -2.11 15.11
N PHE A 11 -7.24 -1.90 13.98
CA PHE A 11 -6.69 -1.15 12.86
C PHE A 11 -6.71 0.36 13.08
N CYS A 12 -5.54 0.98 12.93
CA CYS A 12 -5.44 2.43 12.83
C CYS A 12 -6.05 2.96 11.52
N PHE A 13 -6.25 4.27 11.45
CA PHE A 13 -6.77 4.94 10.25
C PHE A 13 -5.98 4.60 8.98
N GLY A 14 -4.65 4.57 9.04
CA GLY A 14 -3.80 4.28 7.88
C GLY A 14 -4.03 2.87 7.32
N VAL A 15 -4.18 1.87 8.20
CA VAL A 15 -4.49 0.49 7.82
C VAL A 15 -5.89 0.39 7.23
N LYS A 16 -6.90 0.98 7.87
CA LYS A 16 -8.29 1.00 7.36
C LYS A 16 -8.37 1.63 5.96
N ARG A 17 -7.70 2.79 5.77
CA ARG A 17 -7.63 3.46 4.46
C ARG A 17 -6.99 2.55 3.40
N ALA A 18 -5.86 1.92 3.71
CA ALA A 18 -5.17 1.06 2.76
C ALA A 18 -6.03 -0.13 2.33
N LEU A 19 -6.73 -0.77 3.28
CA LEU A 19 -7.64 -1.88 3.00
C LEU A 19 -8.83 -1.44 2.14
N ASN A 20 -9.46 -0.32 2.47
CA ASN A 20 -10.60 0.20 1.72
C ASN A 20 -10.23 0.48 0.25
N LEU A 21 -9.07 1.11 0.01
CA LEU A 21 -8.59 1.37 -1.35
C LEU A 21 -8.42 0.10 -2.17
N VAL A 22 -7.88 -0.97 -1.57
CA VAL A 22 -7.68 -2.25 -2.26
C VAL A 22 -9.02 -2.94 -2.50
N ILE A 23 -9.93 -2.95 -1.51
CA ILE A 23 -11.26 -3.55 -1.64
C ILE A 23 -12.09 -2.84 -2.70
N ASP A 24 -12.03 -1.51 -2.77
CA ASP A 24 -12.74 -0.74 -3.79
C ASP A 24 -12.18 -0.98 -5.19
N GLU A 25 -10.86 -1.12 -5.31
CA GLU A 25 -10.23 -1.42 -6.58
C GLU A 25 -10.56 -2.85 -7.06
N LEU A 26 -10.67 -3.82 -6.14
CA LEU A 26 -11.07 -5.20 -6.46
C LEU A 26 -12.44 -5.32 -7.14
N LYS A 27 -13.30 -4.31 -6.99
CA LYS A 27 -14.63 -4.25 -7.66
C LYS A 27 -14.53 -3.98 -9.17
N ARG A 28 -13.37 -3.57 -9.69
CA ARG A 28 -13.20 -3.15 -11.09
C ARG A 28 -12.84 -4.28 -12.06
N GLU A 29 -12.82 -5.54 -11.60
CA GLU A 29 -12.49 -6.75 -12.39
C GLU A 29 -11.13 -6.72 -13.14
N GLU A 30 -10.24 -5.79 -12.81
CA GLU A 30 -8.87 -5.74 -13.33
C GLU A 30 -7.90 -6.50 -12.42
N LYS A 31 -6.78 -7.00 -12.99
CA LYS A 31 -5.72 -7.61 -12.18
C LYS A 31 -5.07 -6.57 -11.28
N ILE A 32 -5.03 -6.85 -9.98
CA ILE A 32 -4.44 -5.98 -8.97
C ILE A 32 -3.18 -6.62 -8.43
N TYR A 33 -2.11 -5.83 -8.42
CA TYR A 33 -0.81 -6.22 -7.90
C TYR A 33 -0.45 -5.31 -6.73
N SER A 34 -0.01 -5.86 -5.60
CA SER A 34 0.57 -5.08 -4.51
C SER A 34 2.09 -5.21 -4.54
N LEU A 35 2.81 -4.09 -4.56
CA LEU A 35 4.27 -4.07 -4.43
C LEU A 35 4.65 -4.34 -2.97
N GLY A 36 4.91 -5.61 -2.67
CA GLY A 36 5.04 -6.14 -1.32
C GLY A 36 3.72 -6.18 -0.56
N GLU A 37 3.76 -6.71 0.66
CA GLU A 37 2.60 -6.77 1.56
C GLU A 37 2.00 -5.38 1.81
N LEU A 38 0.66 -5.29 1.76
CA LEU A 38 -0.09 -4.05 1.96
C LEU A 38 0.13 -3.52 3.39
N ILE A 39 0.09 -4.43 4.35
CA ILE A 39 0.34 -4.28 5.80
C ILE A 39 1.02 -5.55 6.32
N HIS A 40 1.69 -5.50 7.47
CA HIS A 40 2.31 -6.68 8.08
C HIS A 40 1.33 -7.46 8.96
N ASN A 41 0.33 -8.08 8.33
CA ASN A 41 -0.62 -8.97 8.99
C ASN A 41 -0.90 -10.19 8.11
N PRO A 42 -0.36 -11.39 8.45
CA PRO A 42 -0.49 -12.58 7.62
C PRO A 42 -1.94 -12.99 7.31
N GLN A 43 -2.86 -12.83 8.27
CA GLN A 43 -4.28 -13.18 8.08
C GLN A 43 -4.91 -12.29 7.01
N VAL A 44 -4.66 -10.97 7.08
CA VAL A 44 -5.16 -10.01 6.10
C VAL A 44 -4.51 -10.22 4.73
N ILE A 45 -3.21 -10.52 4.68
CA ILE A 45 -2.52 -10.82 3.42
C ILE A 45 -3.13 -12.04 2.75
N GLU A 46 -3.41 -13.09 3.52
CA GLU A 46 -4.05 -14.29 3.00
C GLU A 46 -5.49 -14.03 2.52
N ASP A 47 -6.28 -13.25 3.25
CA ASP A 47 -7.60 -12.80 2.80
C ASP A 47 -7.56 -12.04 1.48
N LEU A 48 -6.60 -11.12 1.31
CA LEU A 48 -6.43 -10.35 0.08
C LEU A 48 -6.00 -11.22 -1.10
N LYS A 49 -5.12 -12.21 -0.88
CA LYS A 49 -4.76 -13.20 -1.91
C LYS A 49 -5.97 -13.97 -2.39
N ARG A 50 -6.80 -14.48 -1.46
CA ARG A 50 -8.05 -15.18 -1.79
C ARG A 50 -9.03 -14.32 -2.59
N LYS A 51 -9.04 -13.01 -2.33
CA LYS A 51 -9.86 -12.04 -3.08
C LYS A 51 -9.27 -11.66 -4.45
N GLY A 52 -8.06 -12.09 -4.78
CA GLY A 52 -7.44 -11.88 -6.09
C GLY A 52 -6.29 -10.87 -6.14
N VAL A 53 -5.81 -10.36 -5.00
CA VAL A 53 -4.62 -9.50 -4.97
C VAL A 53 -3.37 -10.33 -5.13
N VAL A 54 -2.54 -9.99 -6.11
CA VAL A 54 -1.24 -10.64 -6.34
C VAL A 54 -0.13 -9.81 -5.70
N PHE A 55 0.57 -10.38 -4.72
CA PHE A 55 1.70 -9.73 -4.09
C PHE A 55 2.98 -9.99 -4.90
N VAL A 56 3.68 -8.93 -5.29
CA VAL A 56 4.90 -8.99 -6.10
C VAL A 56 6.04 -8.28 -5.40
N SER A 57 7.27 -8.78 -5.54
CA SER A 57 8.46 -8.16 -4.97
C SER A 57 9.05 -7.05 -5.85
N SER A 58 8.67 -6.99 -7.13
CA SER A 58 9.19 -6.02 -8.09
C SER A 58 8.18 -5.64 -9.16
N LEU A 59 8.27 -4.38 -9.59
CA LEU A 59 7.49 -3.82 -10.69
C LEU A 59 7.79 -4.49 -12.05
N SER A 60 8.92 -5.22 -12.18
CA SER A 60 9.21 -6.00 -13.39
C SER A 60 8.23 -7.16 -13.61
N GLN A 61 7.59 -7.65 -12.55
CA GLN A 61 6.62 -8.76 -12.61
C GLN A 61 5.24 -8.32 -13.10
N VAL A 62 5.00 -7.01 -13.20
CA VAL A 62 3.70 -6.45 -13.61
C VAL A 62 3.79 -5.96 -15.05
N LYS A 63 2.98 -6.56 -15.93
CA LYS A 63 2.90 -6.22 -17.36
C LYS A 63 1.77 -5.22 -17.68
N LYS A 64 0.62 -5.35 -17.01
CA LYS A 64 -0.57 -4.52 -17.19
C LYS A 64 -1.47 -4.59 -15.96
N GLY A 65 -2.39 -3.64 -15.82
CA GLY A 65 -3.37 -3.58 -14.74
C GLY A 65 -3.02 -2.55 -13.66
N THR A 66 -3.49 -2.80 -12.44
CA THR A 66 -3.35 -1.88 -11.32
C THR A 66 -2.24 -2.31 -10.37
N VAL A 67 -1.40 -1.35 -9.96
CA VAL A 67 -0.39 -1.52 -8.91
C VAL A 67 -0.78 -0.72 -7.68
N ILE A 68 -0.85 -1.38 -6.54
CA ILE A 68 -1.03 -0.81 -5.23
C ILE A 68 0.35 -0.52 -4.60
N ILE A 69 0.53 0.70 -4.12
CA ILE A 69 1.64 1.07 -3.25
C ILE A 69 1.22 0.83 -1.82
N ARG A 70 2.00 0.04 -1.08
CA ARG A 70 1.71 -0.37 0.30
C ARG A 70 1.65 0.78 1.31
N SER A 71 1.00 0.55 2.44
CA SER A 71 0.79 1.57 3.50
C SER A 71 2.07 2.18 4.07
N HIS A 72 3.17 1.43 4.03
CA HIS A 72 4.51 1.85 4.46
C HIS A 72 5.24 2.75 3.46
N GLY A 73 4.66 2.98 2.28
CA GLY A 73 5.31 3.69 1.19
C GLY A 73 6.37 2.87 0.45
N VAL A 74 6.91 3.49 -0.60
CA VAL A 74 7.99 2.99 -1.45
C VAL A 74 8.87 4.17 -1.90
N ASP A 75 9.98 3.87 -2.56
CA ASP A 75 10.78 4.89 -3.25
C ASP A 75 9.94 5.65 -4.29
N PRO A 76 9.93 6.99 -4.31
CA PRO A 76 9.13 7.77 -5.27
C PRO A 76 9.42 7.47 -6.74
N SER A 77 10.64 7.03 -7.08
CA SER A 77 11.00 6.62 -8.44
C SER A 77 10.25 5.37 -8.89
N LEU A 78 9.87 4.46 -7.99
CA LEU A 78 9.06 3.29 -8.33
C LEU A 78 7.65 3.69 -8.76
N ILE A 79 7.06 4.69 -8.09
CA ILE A 79 5.75 5.25 -8.46
C ILE A 79 5.81 5.84 -9.87
N ARG A 80 6.88 6.62 -10.16
CA ARG A 80 7.10 7.20 -11.49
C ARG A 80 7.25 6.13 -12.56
N LYS A 81 8.12 5.14 -12.33
CA LYS A 81 8.33 3.99 -13.24
C LYS A 81 7.06 3.21 -13.51
N ALA A 82 6.19 3.04 -12.50
CA ALA A 82 4.91 2.35 -12.68
C ALA A 82 3.98 3.11 -13.63
N ARG A 83 3.89 4.44 -13.47
CA ARG A 83 3.13 5.31 -14.38
C ARG A 83 3.71 5.36 -15.78
N GLU A 84 5.04 5.45 -15.92
CA GLU A 84 5.76 5.40 -17.20
C GLU A 84 5.50 4.09 -17.96
N LYS A 85 5.31 2.97 -17.25
CA LYS A 85 4.89 1.68 -17.82
C LYS A 85 3.41 1.62 -18.25
N GLY A 86 2.64 2.68 -18.06
CA GLY A 86 1.20 2.70 -18.34
C GLY A 86 0.36 1.92 -17.32
N LEU A 87 0.90 1.63 -16.13
CA LEU A 87 0.14 0.95 -15.07
C LEU A 87 -0.72 1.96 -14.31
N LYS A 88 -1.93 1.57 -13.95
CA LYS A 88 -2.75 2.33 -13.01
C LYS A 88 -2.12 2.21 -11.63
N VAL A 89 -1.87 3.33 -10.96
CA VAL A 89 -1.24 3.35 -9.63
C VAL A 89 -2.23 3.82 -8.59
N ILE A 90 -2.47 2.98 -7.58
CA ILE A 90 -3.23 3.34 -6.37
C ILE A 90 -2.25 3.48 -5.21
N ASP A 91 -2.13 4.68 -4.67
CA ASP A 91 -1.23 4.96 -3.56
C ASP A 91 -1.92 4.78 -2.20
N ALA A 92 -1.71 3.60 -1.60
CA ALA A 92 -2.22 3.29 -0.27
C ALA A 92 -1.28 3.72 0.86
N THR A 93 -0.19 4.44 0.57
CA THR A 93 0.71 4.99 1.59
C THR A 93 -0.06 5.77 2.65
N CYS A 94 0.24 5.51 3.92
CA CYS A 94 -0.36 6.23 5.03
C CYS A 94 -0.06 7.73 4.90
N PRO A 95 -1.05 8.63 5.04
CA PRO A 95 -0.82 10.08 4.92
C PRO A 95 0.26 10.63 5.87
N TYR A 96 0.42 10.02 7.05
CA TYR A 96 1.50 10.36 7.97
C TYR A 96 2.88 9.96 7.42
N VAL A 97 3.01 8.78 6.80
CA VAL A 97 4.24 8.35 6.14
C VAL A 97 4.56 9.27 4.96
N ALA A 98 3.58 9.55 4.10
CA ALA A 98 3.76 10.46 2.98
C ALA A 98 4.16 11.88 3.41
N LYS A 99 3.66 12.36 4.56
CA LYS A 99 4.09 13.63 5.16
C LYS A 99 5.57 13.59 5.52
N VAL A 100 6.02 12.56 6.23
CA VAL A 100 7.44 12.42 6.62
C VAL A 100 8.35 12.30 5.40
N GLN A 101 7.97 11.52 4.39
CA GLN A 101 8.73 11.42 3.13
C GLN A 101 8.86 12.76 2.41
N ARG A 102 7.81 13.59 2.38
CA ARG A 102 7.87 14.95 1.81
C ARG A 102 8.80 15.87 2.59
N ILE A 103 8.77 15.80 3.92
CA ILE A 103 9.68 16.57 4.78
C ILE A 103 11.13 16.15 4.55
N ALA A 104 11.41 14.84 4.54
CA ALA A 104 12.74 14.31 4.27
C ALA A 104 13.28 14.78 2.91
N LYS A 105 12.45 14.72 1.86
CA LYS A 105 12.80 15.24 0.54
C LYS A 105 13.14 16.74 0.58
N PHE A 106 12.32 17.53 1.25
CA PHE A 106 12.53 18.98 1.36
C PHE A 106 13.84 19.32 2.07
N LEU A 107 14.17 18.63 3.16
CA LEU A 107 15.42 18.83 3.89
C LEU A 107 16.64 18.42 3.07
N SER A 108 16.58 17.27 2.39
CA SER A 108 17.64 16.81 1.49
C SER A 108 17.92 17.81 0.35
N GLN A 109 16.87 18.44 -0.21
CA GLN A 109 17.01 19.50 -1.22
C GLN A 109 17.67 20.79 -0.67
N LYS A 110 17.67 20.96 0.66
CA LYS A 110 18.36 22.05 1.36
C LYS A 110 19.72 21.65 1.91
N SER A 111 20.23 20.47 1.54
CA SER A 111 21.51 19.92 2.03
C SER A 111 21.56 19.73 3.55
N TYR A 112 20.40 19.41 4.16
CA TYR A 112 20.28 18.92 5.54
C TYR A 112 20.17 17.40 5.57
#